data_AF-A0A1B7N8D7-F1
#
_entry.id   AF-A0A1B7N8D7-F1
#
_cell.length_a   1.000
_cell.length_b   1.000
_cell.length_c   1.000
_cell.angle_alpha   90.00
_cell.angle_beta   90.00
_cell.angle_gamma   90.00
#
_symmetry.space_group_name_H-M   'P 1'
#
loop_
_entity.id
_entity.type
_entity.pdbx_description
1 polymer ?
#
loop_
_entity_poly.entity_id
_entity_poly.type
_entity_poly.pdbx_seq_one_letter_code
_entity_poly.pdbx_strand_id
1 'polypeptide(L)'
;MDDPMLLRFLRARKFDVPKAKEMLLAAEQWRRDMKVDEIVHNFNFPEKEQVDQYYPQYYHKMDKEGRPVYIERLGKLNVPALYEITTKERLLQRLIVEYEKFLTERLPACSTAAGHPVETICTILDLKGVSLSAFYKVSDYVNEASKIGQDRYPECMGKFYIINAPWTFTTVWSVIKRWLDEVTVSKIEILGSSYQEKLLEAIRVEDLPADLGGKCHCAGGCSLSDAGPWNECQKTGNGDA
;
A
#
# COMPACT_ATOMS: atom_id res chain seq x y z
N MET A 1 7.56 -21.82 -2.93
CA MET A 1 6.84 -21.00 -3.91
C MET A 1 5.58 -21.77 -4.28
N ASP A 2 4.42 -21.18 -4.08
CA ASP A 2 3.10 -21.79 -4.28
C ASP A 2 2.45 -21.30 -5.59
N ASP A 3 1.34 -21.93 -5.98
CA ASP A 3 0.63 -21.62 -7.23
C ASP A 3 0.21 -20.15 -7.35
N PRO A 4 -0.36 -19.48 -6.31
CA PRO A 4 -0.71 -18.07 -6.40
C PRO A 4 0.48 -17.17 -6.72
N MET A 5 1.65 -17.44 -6.13
CA MET A 5 2.84 -16.64 -6.37
C MET A 5 3.34 -16.82 -7.81
N LEU A 6 3.41 -18.05 -8.33
CA LEU A 6 3.79 -18.31 -9.72
C LEU A 6 2.82 -17.67 -10.73
N LEU A 7 1.52 -17.74 -10.45
CA LEU A 7 0.49 -17.16 -11.32
C LEU A 7 0.60 -15.63 -11.42
N ARG A 8 1.06 -14.93 -10.38
CA ARG A 8 1.34 -13.48 -10.45
C ARG A 8 2.40 -13.16 -11.51
N PHE A 9 3.51 -13.88 -11.52
CA PHE A 9 4.58 -13.68 -12.51
C PHE A 9 4.13 -14.02 -13.93
N LEU A 10 3.33 -15.08 -14.09
CA LEU A 10 2.74 -15.44 -15.38
C LEU A 10 1.80 -14.34 -15.89
N ARG A 11 0.85 -13.86 -15.06
CA ARG A 11 -0.07 -12.79 -15.45
C ARG A 11 0.66 -11.49 -15.80
N ALA A 12 1.67 -11.10 -15.01
CA ALA A 12 2.49 -9.92 -15.27
C ALA A 12 3.26 -9.96 -16.60
N ARG A 13 3.40 -11.14 -17.20
CA ARG A 13 4.02 -11.33 -18.53
C ARG A 13 3.06 -11.96 -19.53
N LYS A 14 1.74 -11.82 -19.32
CA LYS A 14 0.69 -12.30 -20.24
C LYS A 14 0.85 -13.78 -20.60
N PHE A 15 1.23 -14.59 -19.62
CA PHE A 15 1.54 -16.03 -19.74
C PHE A 15 2.69 -16.38 -20.71
N ASP A 16 3.54 -15.43 -21.06
CA ASP A 16 4.82 -15.69 -21.72
C ASP A 16 5.78 -16.34 -20.73
N VAL A 17 5.86 -17.68 -20.77
CA VAL A 17 6.62 -18.48 -19.81
C VAL A 17 8.11 -18.10 -19.76
N PRO A 18 8.83 -17.93 -20.90
CA PRO A 18 10.20 -17.43 -20.88
C PRO A 18 10.37 -16.09 -20.13
N LYS A 19 9.52 -15.09 -20.43
CA LYS A 19 9.60 -13.79 -19.76
C LYS A 19 9.20 -13.84 -18.28
N ALA A 20 8.21 -14.65 -17.93
CA ALA A 20 7.79 -14.85 -16.54
C ALA A 20 8.92 -15.49 -15.72
N LYS A 21 9.62 -16.49 -16.29
CA LYS A 21 10.80 -17.11 -15.68
C LYS A 21 11.93 -16.11 -15.47
N GLU A 22 12.24 -15.28 -16.47
CA GLU A 22 13.26 -14.25 -16.37
C GLU A 22 12.94 -13.25 -15.23
N MET A 23 11.71 -12.75 -15.19
CA MET A 23 11.24 -11.84 -14.14
C MET A 23 11.33 -12.47 -12.75
N LEU A 24 10.91 -13.73 -12.62
CA LEU A 24 10.97 -14.47 -11.35
C LEU A 24 12.41 -14.64 -10.88
N LEU A 25 13.32 -15.07 -11.75
CA LEU A 25 14.73 -15.24 -11.40
C LEU A 25 15.38 -13.91 -11.01
N ALA A 26 15.03 -12.81 -11.68
CA ALA A 26 15.50 -11.48 -11.32
C ALA A 26 14.95 -11.03 -9.95
N ALA A 27 13.69 -11.35 -9.62
CA ALA A 27 13.12 -11.08 -8.32
C ALA A 27 13.81 -11.88 -7.21
N GLU A 28 14.06 -13.17 -7.44
CA GLU A 28 14.80 -14.04 -6.50
C GLU A 28 16.26 -13.58 -6.30
N GLN A 29 16.92 -13.12 -7.36
CA GLN A 29 18.27 -12.55 -7.23
C GLN A 29 18.24 -11.27 -6.40
N TRP A 30 17.30 -10.36 -6.68
CA TRP A 30 17.11 -9.15 -5.89
C TRP A 30 16.81 -9.45 -4.41
N ARG A 31 16.02 -10.48 -4.11
CA ARG A 31 15.76 -10.92 -2.72
C ARG A 31 17.05 -11.28 -2.00
N ARG A 32 17.96 -11.99 -2.67
CA ARG A 32 19.29 -12.34 -2.13
C ARG A 32 20.17 -11.10 -1.94
N ASP A 33 20.24 -10.25 -2.95
CA ASP A 33 21.11 -9.06 -2.94
C ASP A 33 20.68 -8.07 -1.84
N MET A 34 19.37 -7.89 -1.65
CA MET A 34 18.80 -7.03 -0.61
C MET A 34 18.70 -7.71 0.75
N LYS A 35 19.02 -9.01 0.86
CA LYS A 35 18.87 -9.81 2.08
C LYS A 35 17.46 -9.71 2.67
N VAL A 36 16.43 -9.85 1.83
CA VAL A 36 15.02 -9.65 2.21
C VAL A 36 14.64 -10.50 3.42
N ASP A 37 15.04 -11.78 3.44
CA ASP A 37 14.71 -12.67 4.55
C ASP A 37 15.34 -12.18 5.88
N GLU A 38 16.59 -11.67 5.84
CA GLU A 38 17.22 -11.07 7.02
C GLU A 38 16.51 -9.78 7.46
N ILE A 39 16.06 -8.95 6.50
CA ILE A 39 15.28 -7.73 6.78
C ILE A 39 13.97 -8.10 7.47
N VAL A 40 13.20 -9.06 6.94
CA VAL A 40 11.90 -9.47 7.50
C VAL A 40 12.04 -9.96 8.94
N HIS A 41 13.11 -10.71 9.23
CA HIS A 41 13.35 -11.25 10.58
C HIS A 41 13.88 -10.21 11.58
N ASN A 42 14.72 -9.27 11.14
CA ASN A 42 15.49 -8.42 12.05
C ASN A 42 15.06 -6.94 12.07
N PHE A 43 14.29 -6.48 11.09
CA PHE A 43 13.93 -5.08 10.96
C PHE A 43 12.97 -4.64 12.07
N ASN A 44 13.36 -3.61 12.80
CA ASN A 44 12.50 -2.88 13.71
C ASN A 44 12.35 -1.43 13.22
N PHE A 45 11.20 -0.84 13.54
CA PHE A 45 10.86 0.54 13.17
C PHE A 45 10.33 1.31 14.39
N PRO A 46 11.16 1.49 15.44
CA PRO A 46 10.74 2.18 16.67
C PRO A 46 10.28 3.62 16.43
N GLU A 47 10.78 4.25 15.37
CA GLU A 47 10.39 5.60 14.96
C GLU A 47 9.03 5.68 14.23
N LYS A 48 8.29 4.57 14.11
CA LYS A 48 7.00 4.50 13.38
C LYS A 48 6.05 5.63 13.74
N GLU A 49 5.88 5.88 15.04
CA GLU A 49 4.94 6.88 15.54
C GLU A 49 5.34 8.31 15.19
N GLN A 50 6.64 8.62 15.19
CA GLN A 50 7.17 9.91 14.77
C GLN A 50 7.09 10.07 13.25
N VAL A 51 7.39 9.01 12.50
CA VAL A 51 7.27 8.98 11.04
C VAL A 51 5.82 9.17 10.61
N ASP A 52 4.85 8.57 11.30
CA ASP A 52 3.42 8.69 10.97
C ASP A 52 2.91 10.14 11.02
N GLN A 53 3.53 11.01 11.83
CA GLN A 53 3.15 12.43 11.87
C GLN A 53 3.41 13.15 10.55
N TYR A 54 4.47 12.75 9.84
CA TYR A 54 4.92 13.39 8.60
C TYR A 54 4.59 12.56 7.36
N TYR A 55 4.58 11.23 7.47
CA TYR A 55 4.30 10.35 6.34
C TYR A 55 3.46 9.14 6.77
N PRO A 56 2.14 9.35 7.02
CA PRO A 56 1.26 8.25 7.37
C PRO A 56 1.15 7.23 6.24
N GLN A 57 1.48 6.00 6.56
CA GLN A 57 1.44 4.82 5.70
C GLN A 57 0.98 3.64 6.55
N TYR A 58 -0.19 3.09 6.25
CA TYR A 58 -0.78 2.07 7.11
C TYR A 58 -1.80 1.20 6.40
N TYR A 59 -1.90 -0.05 6.85
CA TYR A 59 -3.03 -0.92 6.52
C TYR A 59 -4.18 -0.68 7.50
N HIS A 60 -5.41 -0.81 7.01
CA HIS A 60 -6.60 -0.63 7.82
C HIS A 60 -7.79 -1.40 7.25
N LYS A 61 -8.07 -2.57 7.82
CA LYS A 61 -9.24 -3.40 7.53
C LYS A 61 -9.31 -3.80 6.06
N MET A 62 -10.52 -3.99 5.52
CA MET A 62 -10.74 -4.51 4.17
C MET A 62 -11.75 -3.69 3.37
N ASP A 63 -11.65 -3.77 2.05
CA ASP A 63 -12.71 -3.36 1.13
C ASP A 63 -13.83 -4.41 1.10
N LYS A 64 -14.93 -4.12 0.39
CA LYS A 64 -16.09 -5.03 0.28
C LYS A 64 -15.79 -6.33 -0.47
N GLU A 65 -14.68 -6.40 -1.19
CA GLU A 65 -14.20 -7.58 -1.90
C GLU A 65 -13.14 -8.35 -1.09
N GLY A 66 -12.96 -8.00 0.20
CA GLY A 66 -12.02 -8.65 1.11
C GLY A 66 -10.57 -8.22 0.95
N ARG A 67 -10.24 -7.24 0.08
CA ARG A 67 -8.86 -6.77 -0.09
C ARG A 67 -8.43 -5.98 1.13
N PRO A 68 -7.22 -6.20 1.68
CA PRO A 68 -6.69 -5.30 2.70
C PRO A 68 -6.59 -3.88 2.14
N VAL A 69 -7.06 -2.90 2.90
CA VAL A 69 -7.00 -1.48 2.52
C VAL A 69 -5.69 -0.90 3.03
N TYR A 70 -4.92 -0.26 2.14
CA TYR A 70 -3.70 0.47 2.47
C TYR A 70 -3.89 1.95 2.19
N ILE A 71 -3.50 2.79 3.14
CA ILE A 71 -3.73 4.23 3.13
C ILE A 71 -2.38 4.94 3.25
N GLU A 72 -2.14 5.85 2.33
CA GLU A 72 -0.95 6.68 2.28
C GLU A 72 -1.34 8.17 2.17
N ARG A 73 -0.76 9.02 3.01
CA ARG A 73 -1.10 10.44 3.11
C ARG A 73 0.09 11.33 2.70
N LEU A 74 0.37 11.41 1.40
CA LEU A 74 1.43 12.28 0.87
C LEU A 74 1.21 13.75 1.20
N GLY A 75 -0.04 14.17 1.42
CA GLY A 75 -0.40 15.52 1.84
C GLY A 75 0.29 16.04 3.11
N LYS A 76 0.67 15.13 4.02
CA LYS A 76 1.35 15.49 5.28
C LYS A 76 2.87 15.52 5.17
N LEU A 77 3.40 15.14 4.00
CA LEU A 77 4.83 14.89 3.79
C LEU A 77 5.68 16.13 4.04
N ASN A 78 6.47 16.08 5.10
CA ASN A 78 7.54 17.02 5.39
C ASN A 78 8.89 16.30 5.29
N VAL A 79 9.52 16.36 4.11
CA VAL A 79 10.76 15.62 3.82
C VAL A 79 11.91 16.00 4.77
N PRO A 80 12.21 17.29 5.04
CA PRO A 80 13.22 17.65 6.03
C PRO A 80 12.98 17.01 7.40
N ALA A 81 11.77 17.17 7.97
CA ALA A 81 11.46 16.62 9.28
C ALA A 81 11.48 15.07 9.28
N LEU A 82 11.01 14.45 8.20
CA LEU A 82 11.04 13.00 8.03
C LEU A 82 12.47 12.45 8.05
N TYR A 83 13.41 13.12 7.38
CA TYR A 83 14.80 12.69 7.29
C TYR A 83 15.65 13.04 8.52
N GLU A 84 15.14 13.84 9.44
CA GLU A 84 15.70 13.95 10.80
C GLU A 84 15.39 12.73 11.67
N ILE A 85 14.37 11.93 11.29
CA ILE A 85 13.84 10.81 12.08
C ILE A 85 14.22 9.45 11.49
N THR A 86 14.14 9.31 10.16
CA THR A 86 14.41 8.06 9.44
C THR A 86 15.24 8.32 8.19
N THR A 87 15.72 7.27 7.54
CA THR A 87 16.39 7.37 6.24
C THR A 87 15.55 6.79 5.12
N LYS A 88 15.90 7.12 3.87
CA LYS A 88 15.30 6.52 2.68
C LYS A 88 15.44 4.99 2.70
N GLU A 89 16.61 4.48 3.09
CA GLU A 89 16.91 3.06 3.17
C GLU A 89 15.99 2.37 4.18
N ARG A 90 15.77 2.97 5.36
CA ARG A 90 14.87 2.44 6.38
C ARG A 90 13.40 2.44 5.92
N LEU A 91 12.97 3.48 5.19
CA LEU A 91 11.64 3.52 4.58
C LEU A 91 11.46 2.43 3.51
N LEU A 92 12.50 2.13 2.72
CA LEU A 92 12.47 1.04 1.74
C LEU A 92 12.50 -0.33 2.42
N GLN A 93 13.29 -0.52 3.48
CA GLN A 93 13.26 -1.74 4.29
C GLN A 93 11.88 -1.97 4.88
N ARG A 94 11.26 -0.91 5.45
CA ARG A 94 9.87 -0.97 5.92
C ARG A 94 8.91 -1.39 4.81
N LEU A 95 9.01 -0.78 3.63
CA LEU A 95 8.18 -1.13 2.47
C LEU A 95 8.30 -2.62 2.11
N ILE A 96 9.53 -3.16 2.11
CA ILE A 96 9.79 -4.59 1.86
C ILE A 96 9.10 -5.45 2.93
N VAL A 97 9.28 -5.12 4.21
CA VAL A 97 8.61 -5.85 5.32
C VAL A 97 7.09 -5.81 5.17
N GLU A 98 6.52 -4.66 4.81
CA GLU A 98 5.07 -4.53 4.63
C GLU A 98 4.54 -5.34 3.44
N TYR A 99 5.31 -5.47 2.35
CA TYR A 99 4.97 -6.36 1.23
C TYR A 99 5.02 -7.83 1.63
N GLU A 100 6.06 -8.23 2.37
CA GLU A 100 6.21 -9.61 2.84
C GLU A 100 5.07 -9.99 3.77
N LYS A 101 4.78 -9.15 4.78
CA LYS A 101 3.60 -9.31 5.66
C LYS A 101 2.29 -9.31 4.90
N PHE A 102 2.16 -8.46 3.88
CA PHE A 102 0.97 -8.45 3.03
C PHE A 102 0.74 -9.82 2.39
N LEU A 103 1.78 -10.42 1.81
CA LEU A 103 1.68 -11.73 1.16
C LEU A 103 1.50 -12.88 2.14
N THR A 104 2.23 -12.89 3.25
CA THR A 104 2.31 -14.06 4.15
C THR A 104 1.30 -14.03 5.29
N GLU A 105 0.82 -12.86 5.70
CA GLU A 105 -0.08 -12.70 6.85
C GLU A 105 -1.43 -12.12 6.43
N ARG A 106 -1.42 -10.98 5.71
CA ARG A 106 -2.66 -10.23 5.43
C ARG A 106 -3.53 -10.92 4.39
N LEU A 107 -2.98 -11.33 3.25
CA LEU A 107 -3.76 -11.99 2.19
C LEU A 107 -4.40 -13.31 2.67
N PRO A 108 -3.72 -14.21 3.41
CA PRO A 108 -4.35 -15.40 3.96
C PRO A 108 -5.47 -15.09 4.96
N ALA A 109 -5.25 -14.12 5.87
CA ALA A 109 -6.26 -13.72 6.85
C ALA A 109 -7.49 -13.09 6.17
N CYS A 110 -7.26 -12.23 5.18
CA CYS A 110 -8.31 -11.64 4.33
C CYS A 110 -9.07 -12.70 3.55
N SER A 111 -8.38 -13.66 2.93
CA SER A 111 -9.02 -14.75 2.17
C SER A 111 -9.92 -15.60 3.07
N THR A 112 -9.45 -15.88 4.30
CA THR A 112 -10.23 -16.61 5.30
C THR A 112 -11.47 -15.83 5.72
N ALA A 113 -11.32 -14.53 6.01
CA ALA A 113 -12.42 -13.67 6.44
C ALA A 113 -13.45 -13.42 5.32
N ALA A 114 -13.01 -13.33 4.06
CA ALA A 114 -13.87 -13.11 2.90
C ALA A 114 -14.56 -14.39 2.40
N GLY A 115 -14.02 -15.57 2.74
CA GLY A 115 -14.53 -16.87 2.26
C GLY A 115 -14.17 -17.18 0.81
N HIS A 116 -13.26 -16.42 0.20
CA HIS A 116 -12.73 -16.67 -1.14
C HIS A 116 -11.27 -16.19 -1.25
N PRO A 117 -10.50 -16.64 -2.26
CA PRO A 117 -9.14 -16.17 -2.46
C PRO A 117 -9.08 -14.64 -2.65
N VAL A 118 -8.21 -13.99 -1.88
CA VAL A 118 -7.87 -12.57 -2.01
C VAL A 118 -6.38 -12.50 -2.38
N GLU A 119 -6.09 -11.89 -3.53
CA GLU A 119 -4.71 -11.80 -4.05
C GLU A 119 -4.20 -10.36 -4.14
N THR A 120 -5.05 -9.36 -3.90
CA THR A 120 -4.77 -7.97 -4.24
C THR A 120 -5.11 -7.00 -3.12
N ILE A 121 -4.56 -5.80 -3.20
CA ILE A 121 -4.74 -4.68 -2.26
C ILE A 121 -5.72 -3.62 -2.81
N CYS A 122 -6.37 -2.90 -1.91
CA CYS A 122 -7.07 -1.65 -2.21
C CYS A 122 -6.29 -0.46 -1.62
N THR A 123 -5.68 0.36 -2.46
CA THR A 123 -4.87 1.50 -2.03
C THR A 123 -5.66 2.80 -2.07
N ILE A 124 -5.52 3.65 -1.04
CA ILE A 124 -5.97 5.03 -1.01
C ILE A 124 -4.76 5.94 -0.83
N LEU A 125 -4.51 6.79 -1.83
CA LEU A 125 -3.48 7.81 -1.79
C LEU A 125 -4.12 9.20 -1.64
N ASP A 126 -3.93 9.83 -0.50
CA ASP A 126 -4.46 11.17 -0.23
C ASP A 126 -3.43 12.26 -0.56
N LEU A 127 -3.80 13.12 -1.50
CA LEU A 127 -2.98 14.23 -1.97
C LEU A 127 -3.37 15.58 -1.38
N LYS A 128 -4.23 15.62 -0.35
CA LYS A 128 -4.65 16.87 0.28
C LYS A 128 -3.46 17.66 0.82
N GLY A 129 -3.16 18.82 0.21
CA GLY A 129 -2.03 19.66 0.61
C GLY A 129 -0.71 19.33 -0.08
N VAL A 130 -0.69 18.37 -1.01
CA VAL A 130 0.50 18.11 -1.83
C VAL A 130 0.76 19.29 -2.76
N SER A 131 1.97 19.83 -2.69
CA SER A 131 2.50 20.76 -3.69
C SER A 131 3.35 20.02 -4.72
N LEU A 132 3.44 20.57 -5.94
CA LEU A 132 4.34 20.04 -6.98
C LEU A 132 5.78 19.93 -6.47
N SER A 133 6.26 20.94 -5.74
CA SER A 133 7.61 20.94 -5.16
C SER A 133 7.82 19.80 -4.16
N ALA A 134 6.84 19.54 -3.28
CA ALA A 134 6.93 18.44 -2.32
C ALA A 134 6.98 17.08 -3.03
N PHE A 135 6.18 16.88 -4.08
CA PHE A 135 6.21 15.65 -4.87
C PHE A 135 7.58 15.41 -5.52
N TYR A 136 8.15 16.42 -6.20
CA TYR A 136 9.46 16.27 -6.84
C TYR A 136 10.60 16.02 -5.86
N LYS A 137 10.49 16.44 -4.59
CA LYS A 137 11.48 16.10 -3.56
C LYS A 137 11.48 14.61 -3.17
N VAL A 138 10.40 13.89 -3.45
CA VAL A 138 10.26 12.46 -3.13
C VAL A 138 10.08 11.57 -4.35
N SER A 139 10.17 12.13 -5.57
CA SER A 139 9.99 11.37 -6.80
C SER A 139 10.94 10.19 -6.91
N ASP A 140 12.16 10.30 -6.38
CA ASP A 140 13.14 9.23 -6.39
C ASP A 140 12.73 8.06 -5.49
N TYR A 141 12.20 8.35 -4.30
CA TYR A 141 11.64 7.32 -3.42
C TYR A 141 10.42 6.67 -4.04
N VAL A 142 9.49 7.47 -4.58
CA VAL A 142 8.26 6.97 -5.23
C VAL A 142 8.59 6.08 -6.43
N ASN A 143 9.57 6.49 -7.25
CA ASN A 143 10.03 5.72 -8.40
C ASN A 143 10.66 4.39 -7.97
N GLU A 144 11.49 4.40 -6.92
CA GLU A 144 12.11 3.19 -6.39
C GLU A 144 11.09 2.23 -5.77
N ALA A 145 10.15 2.74 -4.97
CA ALA A 145 9.04 1.97 -4.42
C ALA A 145 8.16 1.36 -5.53
N SER A 146 7.90 2.12 -6.59
CA SER A 146 7.16 1.66 -7.77
C SER A 146 7.85 0.52 -8.49
N LYS A 147 9.19 0.59 -8.66
CA LYS A 147 9.99 -0.49 -9.25
C LYS A 147 9.97 -1.75 -8.39
N ILE A 148 10.11 -1.61 -7.07
CA ILE A 148 10.00 -2.75 -6.15
C ILE A 148 8.63 -3.42 -6.30
N GLY A 149 7.55 -2.64 -6.28
CA GLY A 149 6.19 -3.17 -6.44
C GLY A 149 6.00 -3.90 -7.78
N GLN A 150 6.41 -3.32 -8.90
CA GLN A 150 6.19 -3.91 -10.22
C GLN A 150 7.11 -5.08 -10.54
N ASP A 151 8.41 -4.96 -10.23
CA ASP A 151 9.41 -5.94 -10.64
C ASP A 151 9.55 -7.10 -9.66
N ARG A 152 9.19 -6.90 -8.39
CA ARG A 152 9.40 -7.86 -7.30
C ARG A 152 8.11 -8.39 -6.70
N TYR A 153 7.05 -7.59 -6.69
CA TYR A 153 5.73 -7.95 -6.15
C TYR A 153 4.61 -7.81 -7.19
N PRO A 154 4.73 -8.47 -8.37
CA PRO A 154 3.78 -8.30 -9.46
C PRO A 154 2.35 -8.66 -9.06
N GLU A 155 1.39 -8.05 -9.76
CA GLU A 155 -0.04 -8.41 -9.67
C GLU A 155 -0.63 -8.29 -8.25
N CYS A 156 -0.04 -7.46 -7.38
CA CYS A 156 -0.59 -7.17 -6.05
C CYS A 156 -1.65 -6.06 -6.07
N MET A 157 -1.66 -5.19 -7.08
CA MET A 157 -2.60 -4.06 -7.15
C MET A 157 -3.98 -4.50 -7.64
N GLY A 158 -5.01 -4.26 -6.82
CA GLY A 158 -6.42 -4.53 -7.16
C GLY A 158 -7.17 -3.24 -7.51
N LYS A 159 -7.32 -2.36 -6.52
CA LYS A 159 -7.93 -1.03 -6.66
C LYS A 159 -6.98 0.05 -6.14
N PHE A 160 -6.98 1.22 -6.78
CA PHE A 160 -6.15 2.33 -6.36
C PHE A 160 -6.91 3.65 -6.51
N TYR A 161 -7.22 4.29 -5.40
CA TYR A 161 -7.89 5.58 -5.34
C TYR A 161 -6.87 6.67 -5.05
N ILE A 162 -6.80 7.69 -5.90
CA ILE A 162 -6.09 8.94 -5.62
C ILE A 162 -7.14 9.97 -5.26
N ILE A 163 -7.15 10.47 -4.02
CA ILE A 163 -8.16 11.40 -3.52
C ILE A 163 -7.57 12.78 -3.23
N ASN A 164 -8.44 13.80 -3.17
CA ASN A 164 -8.03 15.18 -3.00
C ASN A 164 -6.98 15.62 -4.03
N ALA A 165 -7.03 15.06 -5.25
CA ALA A 165 -6.10 15.41 -6.30
C ALA A 165 -6.29 16.89 -6.69
N PRO A 166 -5.30 17.78 -6.49
CA PRO A 166 -5.41 19.15 -6.96
C PRO A 166 -5.49 19.20 -8.48
N TRP A 167 -6.02 20.28 -9.05
CA TRP A 167 -6.06 20.44 -10.52
C TRP A 167 -4.65 20.33 -11.16
N THR A 168 -3.61 20.74 -10.43
CA THR A 168 -2.19 20.61 -10.80
C THR A 168 -1.67 19.16 -10.80
N PHE A 169 -2.41 18.21 -10.23
CA PHE A 169 -2.01 16.81 -10.18
C PHE A 169 -1.95 16.17 -11.56
N THR A 170 -2.66 16.71 -12.55
CA THR A 170 -2.58 16.25 -13.95
C THR A 170 -1.14 16.22 -14.46
N THR A 171 -0.31 17.21 -14.09
CA THR A 171 1.12 17.25 -14.41
C THR A 171 1.89 16.12 -13.73
N VAL A 172 1.69 15.93 -12.41
CA VAL A 172 2.33 14.84 -11.64
C VAL A 172 1.95 13.48 -12.21
N TRP A 173 0.66 13.30 -12.51
CA TRP A 173 0.12 12.08 -13.06
C TRP A 173 0.73 11.73 -14.41
N SER A 174 0.99 12.73 -15.27
CA SER A 174 1.70 12.51 -16.55
C SER A 174 3.12 11.96 -16.36
N VAL A 175 3.77 12.31 -15.24
CA VAL A 175 5.09 11.77 -14.88
C VAL A 175 4.94 10.34 -14.36
N ILE A 176 4.05 10.12 -13.38
CA ILE A 176 3.83 8.81 -12.75
C ILE A 176 3.37 7.76 -13.78
N LYS A 177 2.47 8.11 -14.71
CA LYS A 177 1.99 7.20 -15.76
C LYS A 177 3.11 6.56 -16.57
N ARG A 178 4.24 7.25 -16.76
CA ARG A 178 5.39 6.72 -17.51
C ARG A 178 6.15 5.63 -16.74
N TRP A 179 5.88 5.49 -15.45
CA TRP A 179 6.51 4.51 -14.58
C TRP A 179 5.62 3.29 -14.35
N LEU A 180 4.36 3.32 -14.78
CA LEU A 180 3.36 2.28 -14.52
C LEU A 180 2.95 1.61 -15.82
N ASP A 181 2.72 0.30 -15.79
CA ASP A 181 2.14 -0.42 -16.91
C ASP A 181 0.64 -0.08 -17.12
N GLU A 182 0.11 -0.38 -18.31
CA GLU A 182 -1.28 -0.03 -18.68
C GLU A 182 -2.33 -0.70 -17.78
N VAL A 183 -2.09 -1.92 -17.31
CA VAL A 183 -3.02 -2.63 -16.43
C VAL A 183 -3.08 -1.93 -15.07
N THR A 184 -1.93 -1.52 -14.54
CA THR A 184 -1.85 -0.70 -13.31
C THR A 184 -2.57 0.64 -13.48
N VAL A 185 -2.36 1.35 -14.59
CA VAL A 185 -3.05 2.63 -14.88
C VAL A 185 -4.57 2.45 -14.94
N SER A 186 -5.06 1.34 -15.50
CA SER A 186 -6.51 1.08 -15.62
C SER A 186 -7.22 0.85 -14.28
N LYS A 187 -6.47 0.50 -13.23
CA LYS A 187 -6.97 0.27 -11.86
C LYS A 187 -6.99 1.54 -11.01
N ILE A 188 -6.47 2.65 -11.53
CA ILE A 188 -6.30 3.91 -10.80
C ILE A 188 -7.48 4.85 -11.09
N GLU A 189 -8.19 5.23 -10.03
CA GLU A 189 -9.28 6.20 -10.04
C GLU A 189 -8.81 7.50 -9.37
N ILE A 190 -8.79 8.60 -10.14
CA ILE A 190 -8.39 9.92 -9.64
C ILE A 190 -9.63 10.74 -9.30
N LEU A 191 -9.74 11.14 -8.04
CA LEU A 191 -10.87 11.82 -7.46
C LEU A 191 -10.43 13.17 -6.89
N GLY A 192 -11.30 14.18 -7.05
CA GLY A 192 -11.13 15.50 -6.45
C GLY A 192 -11.47 15.50 -4.95
N SER A 193 -12.07 16.58 -4.45
CA SER A 193 -12.49 16.70 -3.05
C SER A 193 -13.78 15.92 -2.71
N SER A 194 -14.59 15.58 -3.72
CA SER A 194 -15.83 14.81 -3.60
C SER A 194 -15.60 13.31 -3.84
N TYR A 195 -14.73 12.70 -3.06
CA TYR A 195 -14.30 11.30 -3.23
C TYR A 195 -15.07 10.31 -2.35
N GLN A 196 -15.78 10.80 -1.33
CA GLN A 196 -16.30 9.99 -0.23
C GLN A 196 -17.31 8.94 -0.72
N GLU A 197 -18.25 9.33 -1.59
CA GLU A 197 -19.23 8.39 -2.16
C GLU A 197 -18.55 7.22 -2.88
N LYS A 198 -17.50 7.52 -3.67
CA LYS A 198 -16.73 6.50 -4.39
C LYS A 198 -15.96 5.57 -3.45
N LEU A 199 -15.37 6.08 -2.38
CA LEU A 199 -14.75 5.22 -1.37
C LEU A 199 -15.79 4.35 -0.65
N LEU A 200 -16.98 4.88 -0.35
CA LEU A 200 -18.07 4.14 0.31
C LEU A 200 -18.75 3.11 -0.61
N GLU A 201 -18.66 3.28 -1.93
CA GLU A 201 -19.02 2.21 -2.88
C GLU A 201 -18.10 1.00 -2.70
N ALA A 202 -16.80 1.20 -2.49
CA ALA A 202 -15.79 0.14 -2.40
C ALA A 202 -15.56 -0.39 -0.98
N ILE A 203 -15.68 0.45 0.06
CA ILE A 203 -15.31 0.14 1.45
C ILE A 203 -16.52 0.37 2.35
N ARG A 204 -16.73 -0.51 3.34
CA ARG A 204 -17.82 -0.36 4.30
C ARG A 204 -17.61 0.91 5.14
N VAL A 205 -18.68 1.60 5.49
CA VAL A 205 -18.59 2.89 6.21
C VAL A 205 -17.90 2.74 7.57
N GLU A 206 -18.14 1.64 8.25
CA GLU A 206 -17.53 1.23 9.53
C GLU A 206 -16.05 0.84 9.42
N ASP A 207 -15.59 0.55 8.21
CA ASP A 207 -14.21 0.12 7.94
C ASP A 207 -13.34 1.22 7.35
N LEU A 208 -13.95 2.31 6.86
CA LEU A 208 -13.25 3.49 6.41
C LEU A 208 -12.99 4.44 7.61
N PRO A 209 -11.77 5.01 7.75
CA PRO A 209 -11.48 6.04 8.74
C PRO A 209 -12.45 7.23 8.64
N ALA A 210 -12.84 7.78 9.79
CA ALA A 210 -13.80 8.89 9.84
C ALA A 210 -13.32 10.15 9.10
N ASP A 211 -12.01 10.41 9.09
CA ASP A 211 -11.40 11.53 8.37
C ASP A 211 -11.36 11.33 6.83
N LEU A 212 -11.73 10.15 6.34
CA LEU A 212 -11.93 9.82 4.92
C LEU A 212 -13.42 9.71 4.54
N GLY A 213 -14.33 10.07 5.43
CA GLY A 213 -15.78 9.99 5.20
C GLY A 213 -16.43 8.69 5.67
N GLY A 214 -15.70 7.85 6.42
CA GLY A 214 -16.27 6.68 7.10
C GLY A 214 -16.72 6.96 8.53
N LYS A 215 -16.72 5.92 9.36
CA LYS A 215 -17.10 5.94 10.79
C LYS A 215 -16.07 5.25 11.69
N CYS A 216 -15.01 4.67 11.14
CA CYS A 216 -14.03 3.94 11.94
C CYS A 216 -13.20 4.88 12.81
N HIS A 217 -13.06 4.51 14.09
CA HIS A 217 -12.15 5.11 15.05
C HIS A 217 -11.45 3.98 15.82
N CYS A 218 -10.14 3.85 15.66
CA CYS A 218 -9.34 2.92 16.46
C CYS A 218 -8.76 3.60 17.70
N ALA A 219 -8.58 2.84 18.78
CA ALA A 219 -7.76 3.27 19.91
C ALA A 219 -6.33 3.56 19.41
N GLY A 220 -5.77 4.71 19.79
CA GLY A 220 -4.46 5.17 19.30
C GLY A 220 -4.46 5.73 17.86
N GLY A 221 -5.62 5.78 17.19
CA GLY A 221 -5.77 6.29 15.84
C GLY A 221 -5.66 5.19 14.76
N CYS A 222 -6.40 5.36 13.67
CA CYS A 222 -6.46 4.35 12.59
C CYS A 222 -5.09 4.07 11.97
N SER A 223 -4.21 5.08 11.87
CA SER A 223 -2.89 4.95 11.25
C SER A 223 -1.90 4.08 12.03
N LEU A 224 -2.03 4.04 13.35
CA LEU A 224 -1.15 3.27 14.24
C LEU A 224 -1.76 1.91 14.62
N SER A 225 -3.05 1.70 14.34
CA SER A 225 -3.78 0.49 14.77
C SER A 225 -3.34 -0.81 14.11
N ASP A 226 -2.97 -0.78 12.82
CA ASP A 226 -2.81 -1.99 11.97
C ASP A 226 -4.01 -2.95 12.10
N ALA A 227 -5.21 -2.39 12.27
CA ALA A 227 -6.45 -3.14 12.46
C ALA A 227 -6.82 -3.91 11.19
N GLY A 228 -7.22 -5.17 11.32
CA GLY A 228 -7.68 -6.01 10.22
C GLY A 228 -7.83 -7.47 10.64
N PRO A 229 -8.27 -8.37 9.75
CA PRO A 229 -8.38 -9.80 10.05
C PRO A 229 -7.06 -10.46 10.45
N TRP A 230 -5.92 -9.87 10.07
CA TRP A 230 -4.59 -10.35 10.45
C TRP A 230 -4.22 -10.02 11.92
N ASN A 231 -4.95 -9.10 12.56
CA ASN A 231 -4.71 -8.64 13.93
C ASN A 231 -6.01 -8.62 14.75
N GLU A 232 -6.66 -9.78 14.90
CA GLU A 232 -7.96 -9.89 15.58
C GLU A 232 -7.94 -9.55 17.08
N CYS A 233 -6.74 -9.43 17.69
CA CYS A 233 -6.56 -9.12 19.11
C CYS A 233 -7.09 -7.73 19.54
N GLN A 234 -7.47 -6.86 18.59
CA GLN A 234 -8.07 -5.56 18.88
C GLN A 234 -9.62 -5.55 18.88
N LYS A 235 -10.28 -6.71 18.70
CA LYS A 235 -11.76 -6.80 18.69
C LYS A 235 -12.42 -6.75 20.07
N THR A 236 -11.68 -6.91 21.17
CA THR A 236 -12.24 -6.88 22.55
C THR A 236 -12.22 -5.45 23.10
N GLY A 237 -13.15 -4.61 22.64
CA GLY A 237 -13.23 -3.21 23.09
C GLY A 237 -14.61 -2.57 23.04
N ASN A 238 -15.69 -3.31 22.73
CA ASN A 238 -17.04 -2.84 22.94
C ASN A 238 -17.85 -3.96 23.58
N GLY A 239 -18.28 -3.72 24.82
CA GLY A 239 -18.96 -4.67 25.66
C GLY A 239 -20.35 -5.01 25.14
N ASP A 240 -20.63 -6.32 25.14
CA ASP A 240 -21.97 -6.81 25.37
C ASP A 240 -22.22 -6.76 26.88
N ALA A 241 -23.04 -5.81 27.31
CA ALA A 241 -23.79 -5.81 28.55
C ALA A 241 -25.22 -5.34 28.24
#